data_AF-A0A534ZC91-F1
#
_entry.id   AF-A0A534ZC91-F1
#
_cell.length_a   1.000
_cell.length_b   1.000
_cell.length_c   1.000
_cell.angle_alpha   90.00
_cell.angle_beta   90.00
_cell.angle_gamma   90.00
#
_symmetry.space_group_name_H-M   'P 1'
#
loop_
_entity.id
_entity.type
_entity.pdbx_description
1 polymer ?
#
loop_
_entity_poly.entity_id
_entity_poly.type
_entity_poly.pdbx_seq_one_letter_code
_entity_poly.pdbx_strand_id
1 'polypeptide(L)'
;MVHRISSGQTSELALLEAANQRDVAGDRMSQLQPADLVRMALADHERTIKILRTAELASLKRSAQTDGGGSMTAEEVARLPLLNHLEMHLDQLESALGD
;
A
#
# COMPACT_ATOMS: atom_id res chain seq x y z
N MET A 1 4.91 4.22 -2.17
CA MET A 1 3.97 4.85 -3.11
C MET A 1 3.50 6.22 -2.63
N VAL A 2 2.89 6.31 -1.44
CA VAL A 2 2.41 7.57 -0.81
C VAL A 2 3.43 8.71 -0.87
N HIS A 3 4.68 8.48 -0.47
CA HIS A 3 5.75 9.51 -0.53
C HIS A 3 5.94 10.10 -1.94
N ARG A 4 5.87 9.27 -2.99
CA ARG A 4 6.14 9.72 -4.36
C ARG A 4 5.02 10.61 -4.89
N ILE A 5 3.77 10.26 -4.57
CA ILE A 5 2.61 11.10 -4.89
C ILE A 5 2.65 12.38 -4.05
N SER A 6 2.87 12.26 -2.74
CA SER A 6 2.86 13.39 -1.82
C SER A 6 4.00 14.38 -2.05
N SER A 7 5.11 13.96 -2.65
CA SER A 7 6.22 14.84 -3.06
C SER A 7 6.12 15.31 -4.52
N GLY A 8 5.16 14.81 -5.29
CA GLY A 8 5.02 15.10 -6.72
C GLY A 8 6.03 14.38 -7.63
N GLN A 9 6.78 13.41 -7.11
CA GLN A 9 7.69 12.56 -7.88
C GLN A 9 6.95 11.60 -8.83
N THR A 10 5.65 11.40 -8.64
CA THR A 10 4.83 10.53 -9.47
C THR A 10 3.41 11.10 -9.57
N SER A 11 2.93 11.28 -10.80
CA SER A 11 1.57 11.72 -11.12
C SER A 11 0.72 10.61 -11.73
N GLU A 12 1.26 9.40 -11.86
CA GLU A 12 0.58 8.26 -12.48
C GLU A 12 0.70 7.00 -11.59
N LEU A 13 -0.40 6.29 -11.44
CA LEU A 13 -0.51 5.02 -10.74
C LEU A 13 -0.95 3.95 -11.73
N ALA A 14 0.00 3.10 -12.12
CA ALA A 14 -0.28 1.91 -12.91
C ALA A 14 -0.79 0.79 -11.99
N LEU A 15 -2.06 0.86 -11.58
CA LEU A 15 -2.66 -0.12 -10.67
C LEU A 15 -2.78 -1.50 -11.32
N LEU A 16 -3.06 -1.55 -12.63
CA LEU A 16 -3.13 -2.79 -13.40
C LEU A 16 -1.74 -3.44 -13.53
N GLU A 17 -0.71 -2.64 -13.77
CA GLU A 17 0.67 -3.15 -13.81
C GLU A 17 1.08 -3.69 -12.42
N ALA A 18 0.76 -2.94 -11.36
CA ALA A 18 0.99 -3.38 -9.99
C ALA A 18 0.21 -4.67 -9.65
N ALA A 19 -1.01 -4.82 -10.15
CA ALA A 19 -1.80 -6.04 -10.01
C ALA A 19 -1.16 -7.23 -10.73
N ASN A 20 -0.69 -7.04 -11.97
CA ASN A 20 -0.01 -8.09 -12.74
C ASN A 20 1.33 -8.51 -12.11
N GLN A 21 2.02 -7.60 -11.44
CA GLN A 21 3.27 -7.91 -10.71
C GLN A 21 3.02 -8.67 -9.40
N ARG A 22 1.77 -8.76 -8.94
CA ARG A 22 1.40 -9.35 -7.65
C ARG A 22 1.71 -10.84 -7.58
N ASP A 23 1.51 -11.59 -8.66
CA ASP A 23 1.78 -13.04 -8.67
C ASP A 23 3.29 -13.32 -8.54
N VAL A 24 4.12 -12.57 -9.27
CA VAL A 24 5.57 -12.68 -9.20
C VAL A 24 6.10 -12.24 -7.83
N ALA A 25 5.54 -11.16 -7.27
CA ALA A 25 5.87 -10.70 -5.94
C ALA A 25 5.43 -11.72 -4.87
N GLY A 26 4.24 -12.30 -5.02
CA GLY A 26 3.67 -13.31 -4.13
C GLY A 26 4.51 -14.58 -4.10
N ASP A 27 4.92 -15.09 -5.26
CA ASP A 27 5.80 -16.26 -5.36
C ASP A 27 7.13 -16.02 -4.65
N ARG A 28 7.76 -14.86 -4.86
CA ARG A 28 9.00 -14.48 -4.14
C ARG A 28 8.79 -14.33 -2.63
N MET A 29 7.68 -13.73 -2.22
CA MET A 29 7.36 -13.54 -0.80
C MET A 29 7.02 -14.85 -0.10
N SER A 30 6.46 -15.84 -0.82
CA SER A 30 6.15 -17.16 -0.27
C SER A 30 7.40 -17.93 0.20
N GLN A 31 8.57 -17.58 -0.33
CA GLN A 31 9.86 -18.18 0.04
C GLN A 31 10.45 -17.59 1.33
N LEU A 32 9.86 -16.50 1.87
CA LEU A 32 10.33 -15.86 3.08
C LEU A 32 9.70 -16.49 4.32
N GLN A 33 10.39 -16.39 5.46
CA GLN A 33 9.78 -16.81 6.72
C GLN A 33 8.63 -15.85 7.09
N PRO A 34 7.53 -16.33 7.68
CA PRO A 34 6.42 -15.47 8.11
C PRO A 34 6.87 -14.29 8.98
N ALA A 35 7.86 -14.48 9.85
CA ALA A 35 8.42 -13.42 10.68
C ALA A 35 9.12 -12.30 9.88
N ASP A 36 9.71 -12.63 8.72
CA ASP A 36 10.28 -11.63 7.81
C ASP A 36 9.17 -10.82 7.14
N LEU A 37 8.10 -11.49 6.67
CA LEU A 37 6.94 -10.84 6.06
C LEU A 37 6.26 -9.86 7.03
N VAL A 38 6.08 -10.26 8.29
CA VAL A 38 5.54 -9.37 9.34
C VAL A 38 6.45 -8.17 9.58
N ARG A 39 7.77 -8.36 9.65
CA ARG A 39 8.72 -7.25 9.82
C ARG A 39 8.68 -6.26 8.65
N MET A 40 8.55 -6.76 7.42
CA MET A 40 8.42 -5.93 6.22
C MET A 40 7.13 -5.10 6.26
N ALA A 41 6.00 -5.72 6.61
CA ALA A 41 4.71 -5.03 6.72
C ALA A 41 4.76 -3.93 7.79
N LEU A 42 5.34 -4.21 8.97
CA LEU A 42 5.52 -3.22 10.04
C LEU A 42 6.36 -2.02 9.57
N ALA A 43 7.47 -2.25 8.87
CA ALA A 43 8.31 -1.18 8.33
C ALA A 43 7.58 -0.33 7.29
N ASP A 44 6.74 -0.93 6.44
CA ASP A 44 5.90 -0.21 5.49
C ASP A 44 4.83 0.65 6.15
N HIS A 45 4.19 0.12 7.21
CA HIS A 45 3.24 0.87 8.01
C HIS A 45 3.91 2.03 8.74
N GLU A 46 5.06 1.82 9.37
CA GLU A 46 5.81 2.87 10.06
C GLU A 46 6.18 4.02 9.11
N ARG A 47 6.68 3.69 7.91
CA ARG A 47 6.96 4.70 6.87
C ARG A 47 5.72 5.48 6.48
N THR A 48 4.59 4.81 6.29
CA THR A 48 3.33 5.44 5.91
C THR A 48 2.82 6.37 7.02
N ILE A 49 2.82 5.91 8.26
CA ILE A 49 2.44 6.71 9.43
C ILE A 49 3.34 7.93 9.58
N LYS A 50 4.66 7.76 9.41
CA LYS A 50 5.62 8.88 9.46
C LYS A 50 5.26 9.94 8.42
N ILE A 51 5.02 9.54 7.17
CA ILE A 51 4.62 10.47 6.10
C ILE A 51 3.33 11.20 6.47
N LEU A 52 2.31 10.51 6.97
CA LEU A 52 1.04 11.13 7.36
C LEU A 52 1.21 12.13 8.51
N ARG A 53 2.11 11.85 9.46
CA ARG A 53 2.39 12.75 10.60
C ARG A 53 3.19 13.99 10.21
N THR A 54 4.02 13.91 9.17
CA THR A 54 4.96 15.00 8.82
C THR A 54 4.62 15.74 7.53
N ALA A 55 3.76 15.19 6.68
CA ALA A 55 3.40 15.82 5.42
C ALA A 55 2.45 17.01 5.63
N GLU A 56 2.65 18.07 4.84
CA GLU A 56 1.69 19.17 4.79
C GLU A 56 0.38 18.71 4.14
N LEU A 57 -0.74 19.27 4.60
CA LEU A 57 -2.08 18.93 4.08
C LEU A 57 -2.17 19.10 2.55
N ALA A 58 -1.57 20.17 1.99
CA ALA A 58 -1.56 20.39 0.55
C ALA A 58 -0.80 19.28 -0.21
N SER A 59 0.26 18.74 0.40
CA SER A 59 1.03 17.63 -0.17
C SER A 59 0.23 16.33 -0.19
N LEU A 60 -0.59 16.07 0.83
CA LEU A 60 -1.44 14.88 0.90
C LEU A 60 -2.61 14.92 -0.11
N LYS A 61 -3.06 16.12 -0.48
CA LYS A 61 -4.10 16.33 -1.50
C LYS A 61 -3.60 16.21 -2.94
N ARG A 62 -2.29 16.03 -3.17
CA ARG A 62 -1.78 15.76 -4.52
C ARG A 62 -2.33 14.45 -5.03
N SER A 63 -2.85 14.48 -6.26
CA SER A 63 -3.44 13.32 -6.93
C SER A 63 -2.50 12.75 -7.99
N ALA A 64 -2.55 11.43 -8.13
CA ALA A 64 -2.02 10.71 -9.27
C ALA A 64 -3.16 10.09 -10.06
N GLN A 65 -3.06 10.12 -11.39
CA GLN A 65 -4.02 9.49 -12.30
C GLN A 65 -3.87 7.99 -12.23
N THR A 66 -4.97 7.26 -12.22
CA THR A 66 -4.99 5.81 -12.32
C THR A 66 -5.19 5.41 -13.78
N ASP A 67 -4.57 4.31 -14.15
CA ASP A 67 -4.74 3.66 -15.46
C ASP A 67 -6.19 3.25 -15.78
N GLY A 68 -7.05 3.15 -14.78
CA GLY A 68 -8.50 2.92 -14.93
C GLY A 68 -9.34 4.18 -15.24
N GLY A 69 -8.73 5.35 -15.45
CA GLY A 69 -9.43 6.59 -15.80
C GLY A 69 -9.95 7.40 -14.59
N GLY A 70 -9.42 7.15 -13.39
CA GLY A 70 -9.71 7.92 -12.18
C GLY A 70 -8.47 8.62 -11.65
N SER A 71 -8.57 9.24 -10.47
CA SER A 71 -7.40 9.76 -9.75
C SER A 71 -7.50 9.43 -8.28
N MET A 72 -6.36 9.24 -7.64
CA MET A 72 -6.28 9.04 -6.20
C MET A 72 -5.29 10.03 -5.60
N THR A 73 -5.67 10.67 -4.51
CA THR A 73 -4.79 11.49 -3.67
C THR A 73 -3.79 10.64 -2.92
N ALA A 74 -2.67 11.24 -2.52
CA ALA A 74 -1.70 10.57 -1.64
C ALA A 74 -2.33 10.10 -0.33
N GLU A 75 -3.32 10.84 0.19
CA GLU A 75 -4.11 10.45 1.36
C GLU A 75 -4.93 9.18 1.12
N GLU A 76 -5.72 9.13 0.05
CA GLU A 76 -6.55 7.96 -0.29
C GLU A 76 -5.68 6.71 -0.49
N VAL A 77 -4.53 6.85 -1.15
CA VAL A 77 -3.58 5.75 -1.32
C VAL A 77 -2.97 5.30 0.01
N ALA A 78 -2.77 6.21 0.97
CA ALA A 78 -2.25 5.86 2.30
C ALA A 78 -3.25 5.08 3.16
N ARG A 79 -4.56 5.29 2.95
CA ARG A 79 -5.62 4.58 3.68
C ARG A 79 -5.71 3.10 3.29
N LEU A 80 -5.41 2.74 2.04
CA LEU A 80 -5.52 1.37 1.53
C LEU A 80 -4.73 0.34 2.38
N PRO A 81 -3.41 0.51 2.62
CA PRO A 81 -2.65 -0.45 3.42
C PRO A 81 -2.94 -0.36 4.92
N LEU A 82 -3.41 0.79 5.44
CA LEU A 82 -3.56 1.01 6.88
C LEU A 82 -4.90 0.55 7.44
N LEU A 83 -5.97 0.59 6.64
CA LEU A 83 -7.33 0.25 7.08
C LEU A 83 -7.84 -0.97 6.31
N ASN A 84 -8.03 -0.82 5.00
CA ASN A 84 -8.74 -1.83 4.21
C ASN A 84 -7.97 -3.14 4.02
N HIS A 85 -6.64 -3.10 3.87
CA HIS A 85 -5.87 -4.32 3.65
C HIS A 85 -5.57 -5.09 4.94
N LEU A 86 -5.44 -4.42 6.08
CA LEU A 86 -5.15 -5.11 7.33
C LEU A 86 -6.36 -5.93 7.78
N GLU A 87 -7.56 -5.34 7.77
CA GLU A 87 -8.82 -6.04 8.09
C GLU A 87 -9.02 -7.24 7.16
N MET A 88 -8.92 -7.03 5.84
CA MET A 88 -9.06 -8.11 4.86
C MET A 88 -8.03 -9.23 5.03
N HIS A 89 -6.77 -8.92 5.37
CA HIS A 89 -5.74 -9.93 5.56
C HIS A 89 -5.90 -10.70 6.88
N LEU A 90 -6.44 -10.06 7.92
CA LEU A 90 -6.81 -10.74 9.15
C LEU A 90 -7.98 -11.70 8.90
N ASP A 91 -9.03 -11.27 8.22
CA ASP A 91 -10.17 -12.13 7.85
C ASP A 91 -9.70 -13.35 7.02
N GLN A 92 -8.79 -13.13 6.05
CA GLN A 92 -8.21 -14.20 5.25
C GLN A 92 -7.37 -15.17 6.08
N LEU A 93 -6.62 -14.66 7.05
CA LEU A 93 -5.81 -15.49 7.94
C LEU A 93 -6.70 -16.31 8.88
N GLU A 94 -7.69 -15.69 9.51
CA GLU A 94 -8.68 -16.36 10.37
C GLU A 94 -9.40 -17.47 9.60
N SER A 95 -9.89 -17.16 8.39
CA SER A 95 -10.52 -18.15 7.49
C SER A 95 -9.59 -19.30 7.12
N ALA A 96 -8.29 -19.04 6.94
CA ALA A 96 -7.30 -20.07 6.60
C ALA A 96 -6.91 -20.93 7.82
N LEU A 97 -6.98 -20.37 9.03
CA LEU A 97 -6.73 -21.08 10.29
C LEU A 97 -7.97 -21.86 10.76
N GLY A 98 -9.15 -21.54 10.22
CA GLY A 98 -10.42 -22.20 10.55
C GLY A 98 -11.06 -21.68 11.85
N ASP A 99 -10.71 -20.46 12.26
CA ASP A 99 -11.31 -19.74 13.40
C ASP A 99 -12.56 -18.94 12.97
#